data_AF-A0A8T3ZIS5-F1
#
_entry.id   AF-A0A8T3ZIS5-F1
#
_cell.length_a   1.000
_cell.length_b   1.000
_cell.length_c   1.000
_cell.angle_alpha   90.00
_cell.angle_beta   90.00
_cell.angle_gamma   90.00
#
_symmetry.space_group_name_H-M   'P 1'
#
loop_
_entity.id
_entity.type
_entity.pdbx_description
1 polymer ?
#
loop_
_entity_poly.entity_id
_entity_poly.type
_entity_poly.pdbx_seq_one_letter_code
_entity_poly.pdbx_strand_id
1 'polypeptide(L)' 'MSRKKGPDPKKIENIKNALKKYPEGLCVRELAIRSGVDKSSVSRYLTIYMKDDIRTQRIGKLLKLIKLKR' A
#
# COMPACT_ATOMS: atom_id res chain seq x y z
N MET A 1 -7.52 -5.39 26.32
CA MET A 1 -8.02 -5.76 24.97
C MET A 1 -6.86 -6.19 24.09
N SER A 2 -6.63 -7.50 23.97
CA SER A 2 -5.59 -8.05 23.09
C SER A 2 -5.98 -7.80 21.64
N ARG A 3 -5.37 -6.80 20.99
CA ARG A 3 -5.54 -6.56 19.55
C ARG A 3 -5.10 -7.84 18.82
N LYS A 4 -6.03 -8.50 18.11
CA LYS A 4 -5.73 -9.64 17.23
C LYS A 4 -4.48 -9.28 16.40
N LYS A 5 -3.41 -10.04 16.62
CA LYS A 5 -2.01 -9.67 16.30
C LYS A 5 -1.65 -9.83 14.81
N GLY A 6 -2.63 -9.88 13.90
CA GLY A 6 -2.44 -10.22 12.49
C GLY A 6 -2.83 -9.10 11.53
N PRO A 7 -2.36 -9.16 10.27
CA PRO A 7 -2.88 -8.32 9.21
C PRO A 7 -4.36 -8.61 8.96
N ASP A 8 -5.13 -7.57 8.65
CA ASP A 8 -6.47 -7.68 8.12
C ASP A 8 -6.36 -8.00 6.61
N PRO A 9 -6.75 -9.21 6.18
CA PRO A 9 -6.65 -9.62 4.78
C PRO A 9 -7.42 -8.67 3.85
N LYS A 10 -8.54 -8.11 4.32
CA LYS A 10 -9.38 -7.20 3.53
C LYS A 10 -8.65 -5.89 3.23
N LYS A 11 -7.86 -5.38 4.18
CA LYS A 11 -7.02 -4.19 3.94
C LYS A 11 -5.92 -4.47 2.92
N ILE A 12 -5.27 -5.63 2.98
CA ILE A 12 -4.27 -6.04 1.98
C ILE A 12 -4.92 -6.11 0.59
N GLU A 13 -6.08 -6.74 0.50
CA GLU A 13 -6.81 -6.89 -0.76
C GLU A 13 -7.23 -5.54 -1.33
N ASN A 14 -7.78 -4.64 -0.52
CA ASN A 14 -8.13 -3.28 -0.95
C ASN A 14 -6.91 -2.51 -1.47
N ILE A 15 -5.76 -2.62 -0.81
CA ILE A 15 -4.51 -2.00 -1.27
C ILE A 15 -4.04 -2.62 -2.60
N LYS A 16 -4.06 -3.95 -2.74
CA LYS A 16 -3.71 -4.63 -3.99
C LYS A 16 -4.66 -4.24 -5.12
N ASN A 17 -5.95 -4.18 -4.87
CA ASN A 17 -6.96 -3.79 -5.86
C ASN A 17 -6.79 -2.34 -6.31
N ALA A 18 -6.44 -1.42 -5.40
CA ALA A 18 -6.07 -0.06 -5.77
C ALA A 18 -4.82 -0.07 -6.67
N LEU A 19 -3.75 -0.77 -6.29
CA LEU A 19 -2.52 -0.82 -7.11
C LEU A 19 -2.72 -1.53 -8.46
N LYS A 20 -3.64 -2.49 -8.57
CA LYS A 20 -4.00 -3.13 -9.86
C LYS A 20 -4.71 -2.16 -10.82
N LYS A 21 -5.55 -1.27 -10.29
CA LYS A 21 -6.27 -0.27 -11.09
C LYS A 21 -5.38 0.86 -11.60
N TYR A 22 -4.26 1.11 -10.93
CA TYR A 22 -3.32 2.21 -11.23
C TYR A 22 -1.91 1.66 -11.48
N PRO A 23 -1.64 1.09 -12.69
CA PRO A 23 -0.36 0.44 -13.01
C PRO A 23 0.83 1.41 -13.01
N GLU A 24 0.60 2.70 -13.25
CA GLU A 24 1.59 3.78 -13.10
C GLU A 24 2.07 3.98 -11.66
N GLY A 25 1.38 3.39 -10.68
CA GLY A 25 1.71 3.43 -9.27
C GLY A 25 1.12 4.63 -8.55
N LEU A 26 0.93 4.48 -7.23
CA LEU A 26 0.32 5.50 -6.38
C LEU A 26 1.26 5.90 -5.26
N CYS A 27 1.19 7.16 -4.81
CA CYS A 27 1.83 7.54 -3.55
C CYS A 27 0.99 7.02 -2.36
N VAL A 28 1.58 6.97 -1.16
CA VAL A 28 0.90 6.47 0.05
C VAL A 28 -0.42 7.21 0.31
N ARG A 29 -0.48 8.52 0.03
CA ARG A 29 -1.68 9.33 0.25
C ARG A 29 -2.80 8.97 -0.72
N GLU A 30 -2.49 8.86 -2.01
CA GLU A 30 -3.47 8.44 -3.02
C GLU A 30 -3.93 7.02 -2.77
N LEU A 31 -3.00 6.14 -2.43
CA LEU A 31 -3.30 4.75 -2.12
C LEU A 31 -4.26 4.63 -0.93
N ALA A 32 -4.09 5.44 0.11
CA ALA A 32 -5.02 5.51 1.23
C ALA A 32 -6.44 5.93 0.79
N ILE A 33 -6.54 6.99 -0.02
CA ILE A 33 -7.82 7.48 -0.55
C ILE A 33 -8.50 6.42 -1.43
N ARG A 34 -7.75 5.80 -2.35
CA ARG A 34 -8.29 4.84 -3.33
C ARG A 34 -8.62 3.47 -2.72
N SER A 35 -7.87 3.04 -1.71
CA SER A 35 -8.12 1.77 -1.01
C SER A 35 -9.13 1.88 0.13
N GLY A 36 -9.48 3.10 0.56
CA GLY A 36 -10.29 3.34 1.75
C GLY A 36 -9.59 2.94 3.06
N VAL A 37 -8.27 2.68 3.01
CA VAL A 37 -7.46 2.31 4.17
C VAL A 37 -6.73 3.55 4.68
N ASP A 38 -6.69 3.72 6.00
CA ASP A 38 -5.99 4.82 6.65
C ASP A 38 -4.49 4.86 6.29
N LYS A 39 -3.94 6.07 6.17
CA LYS A 39 -2.55 6.31 5.72
C LYS A 39 -1.51 5.56 6.55
N SER A 40 -1.70 5.49 7.88
CA SER A 40 -0.82 4.78 8.80
C SER A 40 -0.89 3.26 8.60
N SER A 41 -2.09 2.69 8.44
CA SER A 41 -2.24 1.28 8.07
C SER A 41 -1.63 0.98 6.72
N VAL A 42 -1.83 1.81 5.69
CA VAL A 42 -1.19 1.63 4.38
C VAL A 42 0.32 1.57 4.53
N SER A 43 0.92 2.54 5.22
CA SER A 43 2.38 2.57 5.44
C SER A 43 2.88 1.31 6.15
N ARG A 44 2.18 0.88 7.21
CA ARG A 44 2.50 -0.34 7.96
C ARG A 44 2.39 -1.58 7.07
N TYR A 45 1.32 -1.70 6.30
CA TYR A 45 1.04 -2.89 5.49
C TYR A 45 2.02 -3.04 4.34
N LEU A 46 2.34 -1.93 3.66
CA LEU A 46 3.37 -1.90 2.63
C LEU A 46 4.74 -2.32 3.16
N THR A 47 5.07 -1.93 4.40
CA THR A 47 6.40 -2.19 4.99
C THR A 47 6.52 -3.59 5.58
N ILE A 48 5.47 -4.09 6.24
CA ILE A 48 5.51 -5.35 7.00
C ILE A 48 4.96 -6.54 6.20
N TYR A 49 3.85 -6.36 5.48
CA TYR A 49 3.08 -7.48 4.92
C TYR A 49 3.14 -7.58 3.40
N MET A 50 3.52 -6.50 2.70
CA MET A 50 3.52 -6.44 1.24
C MET A 50 4.88 -6.06 0.66
N LYS A 51 5.95 -6.09 1.45
CA LYS A 51 7.30 -5.66 1.03
C LYS A 51 7.77 -6.42 -0.21
N ASP A 52 7.46 -7.70 -0.29
CA ASP A 52 7.88 -8.56 -1.40
C ASP A 52 6.97 -8.42 -2.63
N ASP A 53 5.72 -8.00 -2.44
CA ASP A 53 4.72 -7.81 -3.51
C ASP A 53 4.83 -6.46 -4.22
N ILE A 54 5.55 -5.49 -3.65
CA ILE A 54 5.58 -4.12 -4.16
C ILE A 54 6.98 -3.69 -4.61
N ARG A 55 7.03 -2.81 -5.60
CA ARG A 55 8.21 -2.01 -5.95
C ARG A 55 7.93 -0.55 -5.63
N THR A 56 8.94 0.14 -5.12
CA THR A 56 8.85 1.58 -4.90
C THR A 56 9.76 2.31 -5.87
N GLN A 57 9.22 3.30 -6.58
CA GLN A 57 9.97 4.15 -7.50
C GLN A 57 9.99 5.57 -6.94
N ARG A 58 11.17 6.17 -6.81
CA ARG A 58 11.27 7.59 -6.47
C ARG A 58 11.26 8.41 -7.76
N ILE A 59 10.44 9.45 -7.78
CA ILE A 59 10.43 10.47 -8.83
C ILE A 59 10.99 11.75 -8.21
N GLY A 60 12.21 12.09 -8.63
CA GLY A 60 12.97 13.19 -8.04
C GLY A 60 13.29 12.99 -6.55
N LYS A 61 13.38 14.09 -5.80
CA LYS A 61 13.68 14.08 -4.36
C LYS A 61 12.46 13.89 -3.45
N LEU A 62 11.25 14.18 -3.96
CA LEU A 62 10.07 14.37 -3.11
C LEU A 62 9.01 13.27 -3.24
N LEU A 63 8.88 12.62 -4.40
CA LEU A 63 7.78 11.70 -4.66
C LEU A 63 8.23 10.24 -4.60
N LYS A 64 7.44 9.40 -3.92
CA LYS A 64 7.64 7.95 -3.86
C LYS A 64 6.36 7.25 -4.34
N LEU A 65 6.41 6.64 -5.50
CA LEU A 65 5.35 5.81 -6.05
C LEU A 65 5.52 4.36 -5.61
N ILE A 66 4.40 3.70 -5.38
CA ILE A 66 4.28 2.28 -5.03
C ILE A 66 3.57 1.59 -6.18
N LYS A 67 4.15 0.49 -6.64
CA LYS A 67 3.64 -0.38 -7.72
C LYS A 67 3.62 -1.81 -7.23
N LEU A 68 2.73 -2.64 -7.77
CA LEU A 68 2.85 -4.09 -7.61
C LEU A 68 4.02 -4.62 -8.45
N LYS A 69 4.74 -5.60 -7.91
CA LYS A 69 5.64 -6.44 -8.71
C LYS A 69 4.77 -7.28 -9.64
N ARG A 70 5.07 -7.23 -10.93
CA ARG A 70 4.64 -8.24 -11.89
C ARG A 70 5.53 -9.46 -11.75
#